data_AF-A0A2E4IYQ4-F1
#
_entry.id   AF-A0A2E4IYQ4-F1
#
_cell.length_a   1.000
_cell.length_b   1.000
_cell.length_c   1.000
_cell.angle_alpha   90.00
_cell.angle_beta   90.00
_cell.angle_gamma   90.00
#
_symmetry.space_group_name_H-M   'P 1'
#
loop_
_entity.id
_entity.type
_entity.pdbx_description
1 polymer ?
#
loop_
_entity_poly.entity_id
_entity_poly.type
_entity_poly.pdbx_seq_one_letter_code
_entity_poly.pdbx_strand_id
1 'polypeptide(L)'
;METNIKTSLTALLEGIAQSDGGVIATEMARLDEILEKARSDLHPQLVHFLERRSYAKAVMFLGGESDIPVGICGGRAGKEPS
;
A
#
# COMPACT_ATOMS: atom_id res chain seq x y z
N MET A 1 -9.86 -2.42 12.18
CA MET A 1 -9.88 -1.74 10.87
C MET A 1 -8.48 -1.73 10.26
N GLU A 2 -7.50 -1.12 10.91
CA GLU A 2 -6.10 -1.06 10.46
C GLU A 2 -5.45 -2.43 10.23
N THR A 3 -5.76 -3.43 11.08
CA THR A 3 -5.31 -4.82 10.88
C THR A 3 -5.79 -5.40 9.55
N ASN A 4 -7.03 -5.10 9.13
CA ASN A 4 -7.58 -5.58 7.86
C ASN A 4 -6.90 -4.90 6.66
N ILE A 5 -6.62 -3.60 6.78
CA ILE A 5 -5.88 -2.84 5.76
C ILE A 5 -4.47 -3.42 5.62
N LYS A 6 -3.79 -3.69 6.74
CA LYS A 6 -2.46 -4.30 6.73
C LYS A 6 -2.46 -5.67 6.05
N THR A 7 -3.41 -6.55 6.39
CA THR A 7 -3.55 -7.86 5.76
C THR A 7 -3.76 -7.76 4.26
N SER A 8 -4.66 -6.87 3.81
CA SER A 8 -4.91 -6.64 2.38
C SER A 8 -3.70 -6.07 1.64
N LEU A 9 -2.96 -5.14 2.27
CA LEU A 9 -1.73 -4.61 1.69
C LEU A 9 -0.64 -5.68 1.56
N THR A 10 -0.47 -6.54 2.57
CA THR A 10 0.47 -7.66 2.50
C THR A 10 0.09 -8.64 1.39
N ALA A 11 -1.19 -9.05 1.32
CA ALA A 11 -1.69 -9.94 0.28
C ALA A 11 -1.54 -9.33 -1.13
N LEU A 12 -1.77 -8.03 -1.27
CA LEU A 12 -1.53 -7.31 -2.52
C LEU A 12 -0.06 -7.35 -2.94
N LEU A 13 0.87 -7.09 -2.02
CA LEU A 13 2.31 -7.12 -2.32
C LEU A 13 2.77 -8.54 -2.68
N GLU A 14 2.26 -9.56 -1.99
CA GLU A 14 2.52 -10.97 -2.33
C GLU A 14 1.95 -11.34 -3.71
N GLY A 15 0.74 -10.88 -4.03
CA GLY A 15 0.14 -11.05 -5.35
C GLY A 15 0.95 -10.39 -6.46
N ILE A 16 1.48 -9.18 -6.22
CA ILE A 16 2.41 -8.49 -7.13
C ILE A 16 3.69 -9.31 -7.32
N ALA A 17 4.29 -9.81 -6.25
CA ALA A 17 5.50 -10.63 -6.31
C ALA A 17 5.30 -11.93 -7.10
N GLN A 18 4.10 -12.53 -7.01
CA GLN A 18 3.73 -13.75 -7.72
C GLN A 18 3.14 -13.50 -9.13
N SER A 19 2.95 -12.24 -9.52
CA SER A 19 2.21 -11.85 -10.73
C SER A 19 0.78 -12.43 -10.80
N ASP A 20 0.14 -12.61 -9.63
CA ASP A 20 -1.24 -13.08 -9.55
C ASP A 20 -2.22 -11.91 -9.76
N GLY A 21 -2.62 -11.73 -11.01
CA GLY A 21 -3.56 -10.68 -11.40
C GLY A 21 -4.93 -10.75 -10.70
N GLY A 22 -5.37 -11.94 -10.29
CA GLY A 22 -6.65 -12.12 -9.61
C GLY A 22 -6.60 -11.59 -8.17
N VAL A 23 -5.53 -11.92 -7.45
CA VAL A 23 -5.28 -11.39 -6.09
C VAL A 23 -5.05 -9.89 -6.13
N ILE A 24 -4.26 -9.39 -7.10
CA ILE A 24 -4.00 -7.96 -7.25
C ILE A 24 -5.30 -7.18 -7.43
N ALA A 25 -6.15 -7.59 -8.38
CA ALA A 25 -7.42 -6.91 -8.63
C ALA A 25 -8.36 -6.95 -7.41
N THR A 26 -8.42 -8.10 -6.73
CA THR A 26 -9.28 -8.31 -5.55
C THR A 26 -8.86 -7.42 -4.39
N GLU A 27 -7.57 -7.41 -4.05
CA GLU A 27 -7.08 -6.62 -2.90
C GLU A 27 -7.06 -5.12 -3.21
N MET A 28 -6.84 -4.71 -4.47
CA MET A 28 -7.00 -3.31 -4.87
C MET A 28 -8.44 -2.83 -4.69
N ALA A 29 -9.43 -3.59 -5.19
CA ALA A 29 -10.85 -3.24 -5.04
C ALA A 29 -11.25 -3.17 -3.56
N ARG A 30 -10.79 -4.13 -2.75
CA ARG A 30 -11.05 -4.13 -1.30
C ARG A 30 -10.45 -2.89 -0.61
N LEU A 31 -9.23 -2.50 -0.96
CA LEU A 31 -8.59 -1.31 -0.38
C LEU A 31 -9.32 -0.02 -0.78
N ASP A 32 -9.78 0.08 -2.03
CA ASP A 32 -10.57 1.20 -2.52
C ASP A 32 -11.91 1.29 -1.74
N GLU A 33 -12.62 0.17 -1.54
CA GLU A 33 -13.85 0.15 -0.74
C GLU A 33 -13.63 0.57 0.72
N ILE A 34 -12.55 0.11 1.35
CA ILE A 34 -12.22 0.49 2.73
C ILE A 34 -11.93 1.98 2.80
N LEU A 35 -11.19 2.50 1.82
CA LEU A 35 -10.84 3.90 1.74
C LEU A 35 -12.10 4.76 1.59
N GLU A 36 -13.03 4.40 0.72
CA GLU A 36 -14.30 5.13 0.55
C GLU A 36 -15.15 5.14 1.84
N LYS A 37 -15.23 4.00 2.54
CA LYS A 37 -16.08 3.85 3.73
C LYS A 37 -15.50 4.49 4.99
N ALA A 38 -14.17 4.50 5.12
CA ALA A 38 -13.49 4.84 6.37
C ALA A 38 -12.53 6.03 6.26
N ARG A 39 -12.51 6.76 5.14
CA ARG A 39 -11.56 7.86 4.90
C ARG A 39 -11.43 8.84 6.07
N SER A 40 -12.56 9.21 6.66
CA SER A 40 -12.66 10.16 7.77
C SER A 40 -12.13 9.62 9.10
N ASP A 41 -12.08 8.30 9.27
CA ASP A 41 -11.65 7.62 10.49
C ASP A 41 -10.20 7.09 10.40
N LEU A 42 -9.59 7.15 9.21
CA LEU A 42 -8.22 6.71 8.97
C LEU A 42 -7.21 7.84 9.18
N HIS A 43 -5.99 7.47 9.55
CA HIS A 43 -4.90 8.42 9.68
C HIS A 43 -4.62 9.12 8.33
N PRO A 44 -4.48 10.46 8.27
CA PRO A 44 -4.29 11.19 7.00
C PRO A 44 -3.09 10.70 6.17
N GLN A 45 -2.01 10.29 6.85
CA GLN A 45 -0.84 9.73 6.18
C GLN A 45 -1.12 8.36 5.54
N LEU A 46 -1.93 7.53 6.18
CA LEU A 46 -2.35 6.24 5.63
C LEU A 46 -3.26 6.43 4.41
N VAL A 47 -4.23 7.35 4.50
CA VAL A 47 -5.09 7.75 3.38
C VAL A 47 -4.24 8.21 2.19
N HIS A 48 -3.25 9.08 2.44
CA HIS A 48 -2.35 9.58 1.41
C HIS A 48 -1.59 8.45 0.70
N PHE A 49 -1.07 7.46 1.45
CA PHE A 49 -0.37 6.33 0.84
C PHE A 49 -1.29 5.45 0.00
N LEU A 50 -2.51 5.18 0.48
CA LEU A 50 -3.49 4.38 -0.24
C LEU A 50 -3.93 5.07 -1.55
N GLU A 51 -4.24 6.37 -1.51
CA GLU A 51 -4.62 7.16 -2.71
C GLU A 51 -3.51 7.20 -3.76
N ARG A 52 -2.24 7.23 -3.33
CA ARG A 52 -1.07 7.22 -4.22
C ARG A 52 -0.59 5.82 -4.59
N ARG A 53 -1.32 4.77 -4.21
CA ARG A 53 -0.92 3.36 -4.41
C ARG A 53 0.49 3.06 -3.90
N SER A 54 0.91 3.76 -2.84
CA SER A 54 2.20 3.59 -2.18
C SER A 54 2.11 2.46 -1.13
N TYR A 55 1.78 1.26 -1.58
CA TYR A 55 1.38 0.14 -0.70
C TYR A 55 2.47 -0.27 0.29
N ALA A 56 3.74 -0.30 -0.11
CA ALA A 56 4.83 -0.65 0.81
C ALA A 56 4.96 0.37 1.96
N LYS A 57 4.80 1.67 1.66
CA LYS A 57 4.80 2.73 2.68
C LYS A 57 3.61 2.61 3.64
N ALA A 58 2.45 2.23 3.12
CA ALA A 58 1.28 1.97 3.95
C ALA A 58 1.52 0.78 4.91
N VAL A 59 2.19 -0.28 4.46
CA VAL A 59 2.58 -1.40 5.35
C VAL A 59 3.57 -0.97 6.42
N MET A 60 4.61 -0.22 6.07
CA MET A 60 5.59 0.34 7.02
C MET A 60 4.91 1.23 8.07
N PHE A 61 4.01 2.11 7.63
CA PHE A 61 3.22 2.96 8.52
C PHE A 61 2.39 2.15 9.51
N LEU A 62 1.68 1.13 9.04
CA LEU A 62 0.92 0.20 9.89
C LEU A 62 1.82 -0.77 10.70
N GLY A 63 3.14 -0.75 10.45
CA GLY A 63 4.16 -1.42 11.25
C GLY A 63 4.65 -0.59 12.43
N GLY A 64 4.29 0.68 12.51
CA GLY A 64 4.81 1.62 13.51
C GLY A 64 6.15 2.24 13.13
N GLU A 65 6.62 2.05 11.89
CA GLU A 65 7.82 2.73 11.40
C GLU A 65 7.53 4.24 11.30
N SER A 66 8.28 5.02 12.08
CA SER A 66 8.14 6.48 12.13
C SER A 66 9.00 7.20 11.09
N ASP A 67 10.02 6.52 10.54
CA ASP A 67 10.94 7.04 9.54
C ASP A 67 10.71 6.34 8.19
N ILE A 68 9.54 6.63 7.60
CA ILE A 68 9.18 6.04 6.29
C ILE A 68 9.87 6.86 5.20
N PRO A 69 10.81 6.28 4.44
CA PRO A 69 11.61 7.04 3.49
C PRO A 69 10.75 7.73 2.42
N VAL A 70 11.01 9.02 2.23
CA VAL A 70 10.40 9.84 1.17
C VAL A 70 11.10 9.58 -0.15
N GLY A 71 10.87 8.41 -0.72
CA GLY A 71 11.41 8.03 -2.03
C GLY A 71 11.54 6.53 -2.12
N ILE A 72 11.22 5.96 -3.29
CA ILE A 72 11.28 4.53 -3.59
C ILE A 72 10.09 3.70 -3.06
N CYS A 73 8.99 3.69 -3.81
CA CYS A 73 8.51 2.45 -4.44
C CYS A 73 7.37 2.78 -5.41
N GLY A 74 7.66 2.72 -6.70
CA GLY A 74 6.71 3.09 -7.75
C GLY A 74 7.43 3.22 -9.08
N GLY A 75 8.11 2.16 -9.52
CA GLY A 75 8.71 2.13 -10.85
C GLY A 75 10.06 1.43 -10.88
N ARG A 76 10.11 0.38 -11.69
CA ARG A 76 11.30 -0.30 -12.22
C ARG A 76 12.58 0.55 -12.23
N ALA A 77 13.68 -0.05 -11.75
CA ALA A 77 15.06 0.16 -12.21
C ALA A 77 15.39 1.54 -12.80
N GLY A 78 15.71 2.50 -11.96
CA GLY A 78 16.51 3.67 -12.35
C GLY A 78 17.98 3.31 -12.23
N LYS A 79 18.58 2.92 -13.35
CA LYS A 79 20.03 2.72 -13.54
C LYS A 79 20.77 3.97 -13.05
N GLU A 80 21.72 3.81 -12.12
CA GLU A 80 22.70 4.85 -11.79
C GLU A 80 23.50 5.18 -13.06
N PRO A 81 23.58 6.45 -13.50
CA PRO A 81 24.64 6.88 -14.39
C PRO A 81 25.90 7.13 -13.57
N SER A 82 26.99 6.57 -14.09
CA SER A 82 28.39 6.61 -13.66
C SER A 82 28.92 7.95 -13.18
#